data_AF-A0AAV2TZB4-F1
#
_entry.id   AF-A0AAV2TZB4-F1
#
_cell.length_a   1.000
_cell.length_b   1.000
_cell.length_c   1.000
_cell.angle_alpha   90.00
_cell.angle_beta   90.00
_cell.angle_gamma   90.00
#
_symmetry.space_group_name_H-M   'P 1'
#
loop_
_entity.id
_entity.type
_entity.pdbx_description
1 polymer ?
#
loop_
_entity_poly.entity_id
_entity_poly.type
_entity_poly.pdbx_seq_one_letter_code
_entity_poly.pdbx_strand_id
1 'polypeptide(L)'
;MENNDELMPREKLLAFGAKALSDYELLAIFLRTGIKGCPVMSLSKNVLTHFGSLHALLSADKKAFCSVKGLGITQFIQLQAITEMTKRYLKQDMLSTPIINDPETVKLFLLTELQHEEREVFMVLFLDNQHRLIKKERLFLGTINVSAVYPREIIKEALYCNAAALILAHNHPSGITEPSYSDQLITKKIQDAAELMEIRVLDHLIVGKSDCYSFAENCLL
;
A
#
# COMPACT_ATOMS: atom_id res chain seq x y z
N MET A 1 -25.75 -19.03 -17.85
CA MET A 1 -24.38 -18.74 -17.39
C MET A 1 -23.57 -18.56 -18.65
N GLU A 2 -23.43 -17.32 -19.12
CA GLU A 2 -22.64 -17.02 -20.31
C GLU A 2 -21.16 -17.27 -20.00
N ASN A 3 -20.46 -17.83 -20.99
CA ASN A 3 -19.11 -18.33 -20.87
C ASN A 3 -18.14 -17.13 -20.77
N ASN A 4 -17.78 -16.73 -19.54
CA ASN A 4 -16.91 -15.59 -19.24
C ASN A 4 -15.50 -15.67 -19.89
N ASP A 5 -15.13 -16.82 -20.46
CA ASP A 5 -13.85 -17.07 -21.12
C ASP A 5 -13.78 -16.59 -22.58
N GLU A 6 -14.89 -16.16 -23.21
CA GLU A 6 -14.88 -15.73 -24.62
C GLU A 6 -14.65 -14.23 -24.83
N LEU A 7 -14.88 -13.38 -23.81
CA LEU A 7 -14.75 -11.93 -23.97
C LEU A 7 -13.29 -11.49 -23.99
N MET A 8 -12.97 -10.54 -24.88
CA MET A 8 -11.66 -9.92 -24.89
C MET A 8 -11.48 -9.06 -23.63
N PRO A 9 -10.24 -8.87 -23.12
CA PRO A 9 -10.01 -8.22 -21.82
C PRO A 9 -10.68 -6.85 -21.66
N ARG A 10 -10.73 -6.04 -22.72
CA ARG A 10 -11.38 -4.72 -22.69
C ARG A 10 -12.91 -4.81 -22.60
N GLU A 11 -13.50 -5.78 -23.26
CA GLU A 11 -14.94 -6.03 -23.23
C GLU A 11 -15.33 -6.57 -21.86
N LYS A 12 -14.55 -7.51 -21.32
CA LYS A 12 -14.69 -8.04 -19.97
C LYS A 12 -14.57 -6.94 -18.91
N LEU A 13 -13.60 -6.02 -19.07
CA LEU A 13 -13.45 -4.85 -18.20
C LEU A 13 -14.70 -3.96 -18.18
N LEU A 14 -15.29 -3.72 -19.35
CA LEU A 14 -16.49 -2.88 -19.47
C LEU A 14 -17.75 -3.57 -18.92
N ALA A 15 -17.88 -4.88 -19.15
CA ALA A 15 -19.05 -5.64 -18.72
C ALA A 15 -19.06 -5.95 -17.22
N PHE A 16 -17.90 -6.27 -16.65
CA PHE A 16 -17.80 -6.86 -15.30
C PHE A 16 -16.83 -6.11 -14.36
N GLY A 17 -16.16 -5.07 -14.86
CA GLY A 17 -15.21 -4.30 -14.07
C GLY A 17 -13.85 -4.98 -13.90
N ALA A 18 -12.91 -4.24 -13.30
CA ALA A 18 -11.51 -4.65 -13.22
C ALA A 18 -11.29 -5.93 -12.39
N LYS A 19 -12.15 -6.17 -11.38
CA LYS A 19 -12.06 -7.35 -10.49
C LYS A 19 -12.28 -8.69 -11.21
N ALA A 20 -12.89 -8.68 -12.40
CA ALA A 20 -13.14 -9.89 -13.19
C ALA A 20 -11.93 -10.30 -14.07
N LEU A 21 -10.90 -9.46 -14.15
CA LEU A 21 -9.72 -9.71 -14.96
C LEU A 21 -8.65 -10.42 -14.14
N SER A 22 -7.99 -11.38 -14.77
CA SER A 22 -6.72 -11.94 -14.30
C SER A 22 -5.57 -10.96 -14.53
N ASP A 23 -4.44 -11.17 -13.83
CA ASP A 23 -3.23 -10.36 -13.97
C ASP A 23 -2.74 -10.25 -15.42
N TYR A 24 -2.78 -11.34 -16.18
CA TYR A 24 -2.34 -11.33 -17.58
C TYR A 24 -3.32 -10.59 -18.50
N GLU A 25 -4.61 -10.56 -18.18
CA GLU A 25 -5.60 -9.75 -18.91
C GLU A 25 -5.40 -8.25 -18.61
N LEU A 26 -5.16 -7.89 -17.34
CA LEU A 26 -4.81 -6.51 -16.95
C LEU A 26 -3.55 -6.04 -17.67
N LEU A 27 -2.51 -6.88 -17.68
CA LEU A 27 -1.27 -6.58 -18.37
C LEU A 27 -1.46 -6.47 -19.88
N ALA A 28 -2.33 -7.29 -20.48
CA ALA A 28 -2.63 -7.20 -21.90
C ALA A 28 -3.31 -5.87 -22.27
N ILE A 29 -4.20 -5.37 -21.42
CA ILE A 29 -4.80 -4.03 -21.59
C ILE A 29 -3.72 -2.95 -21.50
N PHE A 30 -2.84 -3.03 -20.50
CA PHE A 30 -1.72 -2.10 -20.31
C PHE A 30 -0.77 -2.06 -21.51
N LEU A 31 -0.34 -3.23 -22.01
CA LEU A 31 0.58 -3.35 -23.14
C LEU A 31 -0.05 -2.96 -24.48
N ARG A 32 -1.38 -3.03 -24.58
CA ARG A 32 -2.24 -2.71 -25.73
C ARG A 32 -2.05 -3.60 -26.96
N THR A 33 -0.82 -3.96 -27.30
CA THR A 33 -0.45 -4.72 -28.49
C THR A 33 0.67 -5.71 -28.18
N GLY A 34 0.71 -6.81 -28.93
CA GLY A 34 1.82 -7.75 -28.89
C GLY A 34 3.04 -7.25 -29.67
N ILE A 35 4.00 -8.15 -29.84
CA ILE A 35 5.16 -7.94 -30.72
C ILE A 35 5.05 -8.86 -31.94
N LYS A 36 5.92 -8.65 -32.94
CA LYS A 36 5.96 -9.52 -34.13
C LYS A 36 6.11 -10.98 -33.71
N GLY A 37 5.13 -11.81 -34.09
CA GLY A 37 5.10 -13.25 -33.78
C GLY A 37 4.65 -13.60 -32.35
N CYS A 38 4.21 -12.65 -31.54
CA CYS A 38 3.70 -12.92 -30.19
C CYS A 38 2.50 -11.98 -29.86
N PRO A 39 1.26 -12.49 -29.92
CA PRO A 39 0.06 -11.73 -29.56
C PRO A 39 0.12 -11.22 -28.11
N VAL A 40 -0.62 -10.15 -27.82
CA VAL A 40 -0.56 -9.45 -26.52
C VAL A 40 -0.89 -10.36 -25.33
N MET A 41 -1.81 -11.30 -25.49
CA MET A 41 -2.18 -12.26 -24.44
C MET A 41 -1.03 -13.21 -24.12
N SER A 42 -0.38 -13.77 -25.14
CA SER A 42 0.79 -14.63 -24.99
C SER A 42 1.97 -13.85 -24.41
N LEU A 43 2.18 -12.61 -24.87
CA LEU A 43 3.22 -11.73 -24.34
C LEU A 43 3.00 -11.46 -22.84
N SER A 44 1.77 -11.14 -22.45
CA SER A 44 1.42 -10.82 -21.05
C SER A 44 1.62 -12.03 -20.13
N LYS A 45 1.23 -13.22 -20.58
CA LYS A 45 1.52 -14.48 -19.85
C LYS A 45 3.03 -14.69 -19.70
N ASN A 46 3.80 -14.58 -20.79
CA ASN A 46 5.25 -14.76 -20.76
C ASN A 46 5.96 -13.76 -19.84
N VAL A 47 5.55 -12.49 -19.87
CA VAL A 47 6.07 -11.45 -18.98
C VAL A 47 5.80 -11.82 -17.52
N LEU A 48 4.56 -12.16 -17.17
CA LEU A 48 4.23 -12.53 -15.79
C LEU A 48 4.94 -13.80 -15.34
N THR A 49 5.11 -14.80 -16.22
CA THR A 49 5.92 -15.98 -15.91
C THR A 49 7.38 -15.62 -15.66
N HIS A 50 7.95 -14.67 -16.42
CA HIS A 50 9.33 -14.23 -16.23
C HIS A 50 9.54 -13.53 -14.87
N PHE A 51 8.62 -12.64 -14.47
CA PHE A 51 8.72 -11.94 -13.19
C PHE A 51 8.17 -12.75 -12.00
N GLY A 52 7.39 -13.81 -12.26
CA GLY A 52 6.76 -14.65 -11.26
C GLY A 52 5.44 -14.10 -10.71
N SER A 53 5.29 -12.77 -10.60
CA SER A 53 4.05 -12.12 -10.15
C SER A 53 3.89 -10.72 -10.74
N LEU A 54 2.66 -10.21 -10.71
CA LEU A 54 2.37 -8.82 -11.08
C LEU A 54 3.13 -7.84 -10.17
N HIS A 55 3.22 -8.13 -8.87
CA HIS A 55 3.99 -7.33 -7.92
C HIS A 55 5.47 -7.24 -8.32
N ALA A 56 6.11 -8.37 -8.64
CA ALA A 56 7.51 -8.38 -9.04
C ALA A 56 7.75 -7.62 -10.36
N LEU A 57 6.82 -7.67 -11.31
CA LEU A 57 6.85 -6.87 -12.54
C LEU A 57 6.77 -5.37 -12.23
N LEU A 58 5.82 -4.96 -11.38
CA LEU A 58 5.58 -3.55 -11.04
C LEU A 58 6.73 -2.93 -10.24
N SER A 59 7.43 -3.74 -9.45
CA SER A 59 8.56 -3.35 -8.62
C SER A 59 9.93 -3.46 -9.33
N ALA A 60 9.97 -3.96 -10.57
CA ALA A 60 11.22 -4.18 -11.29
C ALA A 60 11.93 -2.86 -11.63
N ASP A 61 13.25 -2.84 -11.50
CA ASP A 61 14.05 -1.70 -11.96
C ASP A 61 14.03 -1.59 -13.50
N LYS A 62 14.47 -0.43 -14.01
CA LYS A 62 14.51 -0.16 -15.46
C LYS A 62 15.26 -1.24 -16.25
N LYS A 63 16.37 -1.74 -15.71
CA LYS A 63 17.26 -2.66 -16.42
C LYS A 63 16.62 -4.04 -16.53
N ALA A 64 16.08 -4.56 -15.43
CA ALA A 64 15.35 -5.81 -15.37
C ALA A 64 14.08 -5.74 -16.23
N PHE A 65 13.29 -4.66 -16.09
CA PHE A 65 12.07 -4.47 -16.88
C PHE A 65 12.33 -4.46 -18.38
N CYS A 66 13.32 -3.69 -18.83
CA CYS A 66 13.65 -3.55 -20.25
C CYS A 66 14.42 -4.75 -20.84
N SER A 67 14.79 -5.74 -20.02
CA SER A 67 15.47 -6.94 -20.49
C SER A 67 14.52 -7.94 -21.18
N VAL A 68 13.22 -7.81 -20.92
CA VAL A 68 12.20 -8.72 -21.46
C VAL A 68 11.77 -8.27 -22.85
N LYS A 69 11.82 -9.20 -23.81
CA LYS A 69 11.39 -8.94 -25.18
C LYS A 69 9.91 -8.54 -25.21
N GLY A 70 9.64 -7.29 -25.63
CA GLY A 70 8.30 -6.70 -25.65
C GLY A 70 8.03 -5.70 -24.53
N LEU A 71 8.93 -5.58 -23.55
CA LEU A 71 8.94 -4.50 -22.56
C LEU A 71 10.10 -3.55 -22.86
N GLY A 72 9.79 -2.42 -23.48
CA GLY A 72 10.77 -1.38 -23.78
C GLY A 72 10.70 -0.19 -22.83
N ILE A 73 11.52 0.81 -23.14
CA ILE A 73 11.56 2.07 -22.39
C ILE A 73 10.19 2.78 -22.36
N THR A 74 9.40 2.65 -23.43
CA THR A 74 8.05 3.25 -23.52
C THR A 74 7.11 2.65 -22.48
N GLN A 75 7.05 1.32 -22.37
CA GLN A 75 6.22 0.63 -21.38
C GLN A 75 6.72 0.94 -19.96
N PHE A 76 8.04 1.03 -19.76
CA PHE A 76 8.59 1.40 -18.45
C PHE A 76 8.16 2.82 -18.03
N ILE A 77 8.28 3.82 -18.91
CA ILE A 77 7.85 5.20 -18.64
C ILE A 77 6.34 5.24 -18.35
N GLN A 78 5.53 4.53 -19.15
CA GLN A 78 4.09 4.44 -18.94
C GLN A 78 3.76 3.84 -17.56
N LEU A 79 4.48 2.79 -17.16
CA LEU A 79 4.31 2.17 -15.86
C LEU A 79 4.63 3.14 -14.72
N GLN A 80 5.77 3.82 -14.80
CA GLN A 80 6.16 4.82 -13.79
C GLN A 80 5.13 5.95 -13.69
N ALA A 81 4.60 6.42 -14.83
CA ALA A 81 3.56 7.44 -14.84
C ALA A 81 2.28 6.95 -14.15
N ILE A 82 1.81 5.73 -14.44
CA ILE A 82 0.61 5.16 -13.80
C ILE A 82 0.84 4.98 -12.30
N THR A 83 1.99 4.43 -11.88
CA THR A 83 2.33 4.28 -10.46
C THR A 83 2.32 5.63 -9.74
N GLU A 84 2.92 6.66 -10.32
CA GLU A 84 2.92 8.00 -9.74
C GLU A 84 1.53 8.64 -9.71
N MET A 85 0.73 8.47 -10.77
CA MET A 85 -0.67 8.92 -10.79
C MET A 85 -1.49 8.24 -9.70
N THR A 86 -1.34 6.93 -9.51
CA THR A 86 -2.00 6.18 -8.43
C THR A 86 -1.55 6.67 -7.06
N LYS A 87 -0.25 6.88 -6.84
CA LYS A 87 0.26 7.46 -5.58
C LYS A 87 -0.33 8.84 -5.30
N ARG A 88 -0.40 9.72 -6.31
CA ARG A 88 -1.01 11.05 -6.18
C ARG A 88 -2.51 10.99 -5.95
N TYR A 89 -3.21 10.11 -6.65
CA TYR A 89 -4.63 9.87 -6.45
C TYR A 89 -4.90 9.44 -5.01
N LEU A 90 -4.21 8.41 -4.51
CA LEU A 90 -4.38 7.91 -3.14
C LEU A 90 -3.99 8.95 -2.09
N LYS A 91 -2.93 9.71 -2.34
CA LYS A 91 -2.52 10.81 -1.46
C LYS A 91 -3.56 11.93 -1.45
N GLN A 92 -4.10 12.28 -2.61
CA GLN A 92 -5.13 13.30 -2.70
C GLN A 92 -6.42 12.80 -2.08
N ASP A 93 -6.84 11.56 -2.34
CA ASP A 93 -8.01 10.93 -1.71
C ASP A 93 -7.84 10.99 -0.19
N MET A 94 -6.71 10.59 0.39
CA MET A 94 -6.50 10.76 1.83
C MET A 94 -6.54 12.21 2.36
N LEU A 95 -6.20 13.19 1.52
CA LEU A 95 -6.25 14.62 1.88
C LEU A 95 -7.60 15.29 1.56
N SER A 96 -8.41 14.71 0.69
CA SER A 96 -9.64 15.29 0.14
C SER A 96 -10.90 14.48 0.45
N THR A 97 -10.73 13.21 0.81
CA THR A 97 -11.76 12.34 1.37
C THR A 97 -11.98 12.79 2.80
N PRO A 98 -13.15 13.37 3.09
CA PRO A 98 -13.39 14.01 4.36
C PRO A 98 -13.64 13.00 5.45
N ILE A 99 -13.40 11.68 5.29
CA ILE A 99 -13.61 10.66 6.32
C ILE A 99 -12.80 9.40 5.96
N ILE A 100 -11.88 8.95 6.82
CA ILE A 100 -11.22 7.64 6.71
C ILE A 100 -12.21 6.58 7.21
N ASN A 101 -12.96 5.99 6.28
CA ASN A 101 -14.00 4.99 6.57
C ASN A 101 -13.69 3.59 6.06
N ASP A 102 -12.71 3.48 5.16
CA ASP A 102 -12.40 2.23 4.49
C ASP A 102 -10.98 1.78 4.88
N PRO A 103 -10.85 0.68 5.65
CA PRO A 103 -9.55 0.14 6.05
C PRO A 103 -8.64 -0.17 4.86
N GLU A 104 -9.19 -0.61 3.73
CA GLU A 104 -8.42 -0.93 2.54
C GLU A 104 -7.77 0.32 1.92
N THR A 105 -8.49 1.45 1.90
CA THR A 105 -7.94 2.73 1.46
C THR A 105 -6.76 3.16 2.36
N VAL A 106 -6.85 2.94 3.68
CA VAL A 106 -5.74 3.20 4.63
C VAL A 106 -4.55 2.30 4.37
N LYS A 107 -4.76 0.99 4.23
CA LYS A 107 -3.69 0.03 3.91
C LYS A 107 -2.98 0.41 2.62
N LEU A 108 -3.74 0.71 1.57
CA LEU A 108 -3.19 1.05 0.27
C LEU A 108 -2.38 2.36 0.33
N PHE A 109 -2.89 3.36 1.05
CA PHE A 109 -2.13 4.59 1.29
C PHE A 109 -0.83 4.34 2.05
N LEU A 110 -0.87 3.58 3.15
CA LEU A 110 0.32 3.27 3.95
C LEU A 110 1.34 2.42 3.18
N LEU A 111 0.89 1.48 2.35
CA LEU A 111 1.73 0.76 1.39
C LEU A 111 2.47 1.75 0.48
N THR A 112 1.76 2.73 -0.11
CA THR A 112 2.44 3.73 -0.97
C THR A 112 3.46 4.59 -0.24
N GLU A 113 3.27 4.82 1.06
CA GLU A 113 4.12 5.69 1.88
C GLU A 113 5.32 4.97 2.49
N LEU A 114 5.19 3.67 2.82
CA LEU A 114 6.15 2.96 3.65
C LEU A 114 6.79 1.73 2.98
N GLN A 115 6.18 1.13 1.95
CA GLN A 115 6.65 -0.16 1.39
C GLN A 115 8.09 -0.13 0.82
N HIS A 116 8.58 1.04 0.40
CA HIS A 116 9.89 1.20 -0.22
C HIS A 116 10.93 1.80 0.74
N GLU A 117 10.59 2.03 2.00
CA GLU A 117 11.52 2.55 2.97
C GLU A 117 12.54 1.45 3.35
N GLU A 118 13.83 1.73 3.16
CA GLU A 118 14.92 0.77 3.43
C GLU A 118 15.20 0.58 4.93
N ARG A 119 14.59 1.41 5.77
CA ARG A 119 14.68 1.39 7.23
C ARG A 119 13.28 1.34 7.82
N GLU A 120 13.19 0.87 9.06
CA GLU A 120 11.94 0.95 9.81
C GLU A 120 11.58 2.42 10.05
N VAL A 121 10.40 2.79 9.56
CA VAL A 121 9.78 4.10 9.72
C VAL A 121 8.46 3.89 10.42
N PHE A 122 8.30 4.52 11.58
CA PHE A 122 7.05 4.52 12.32
C PHE A 122 6.31 5.84 12.03
N MET A 123 5.12 5.71 11.48
CA MET A 123 4.22 6.78 11.04
C MET A 123 2.97 6.79 11.91
N VAL A 124 2.45 7.97 12.18
CA VAL A 124 1.16 8.16 12.85
C VAL A 124 0.27 9.03 11.98
N LEU A 125 -0.96 8.58 11.78
CA LEU A 125 -2.05 9.37 11.21
C LEU A 125 -2.87 9.93 12.37
N PHE A 126 -3.02 11.24 12.42
CA PHE A 126 -3.80 11.97 13.40
C PHE A 126 -5.15 12.32 12.80
N LEU A 127 -6.23 11.85 13.43
CA LEU A 127 -7.58 11.99 12.92
C LEU A 127 -8.47 12.79 13.88
N ASP A 128 -9.44 13.50 13.33
CA ASP A 128 -10.47 14.16 14.14
C ASP A 128 -11.61 13.20 14.55
N ASN A 129 -12.65 13.74 15.20
CA ASN A 129 -13.81 12.97 15.66
C ASN A 129 -14.63 12.31 14.54
N GLN A 130 -14.52 12.83 13.32
CA GLN A 130 -15.12 12.26 12.11
C GLN A 130 -14.09 11.44 11.33
N HIS A 131 -13.04 10.94 11.98
CA HIS A 131 -11.99 10.14 11.34
C HIS A 131 -11.36 10.83 10.11
N ARG A 132 -11.27 12.15 10.10
CA ARG A 132 -10.65 12.89 9.00
C ARG A 132 -9.18 13.07 9.28
N LEU A 133 -8.33 12.82 8.29
CA LEU A 133 -6.89 13.00 8.46
C LEU A 133 -6.57 14.49 8.68
N ILE A 134 -6.16 14.84 9.90
CA ILE A 134 -5.69 16.19 10.25
C ILE A 134 -4.24 16.34 9.78
N LYS A 135 -3.41 15.36 10.16
CA LYS A 135 -1.97 15.36 9.94
C LYS A 135 -1.49 13.92 9.84
N LYS A 136 -0.41 13.71 9.09
CA LYS A 136 0.42 12.51 9.21
C LYS A 136 1.83 12.90 9.60
N GLU A 137 2.49 12.07 10.37
CA GLU A 137 3.86 12.32 10.78
C GLU A 137 4.68 11.04 10.81
N ARG A 138 5.90 11.14 10.27
CA ARG A 138 6.92 10.11 10.40
C ARG A 138 7.71 10.43 11.67
N LEU A 139 7.40 9.73 12.75
CA LEU A 139 7.96 10.05 14.07
C LEU A 139 9.31 9.37 14.31
N PHE A 140 9.70 8.41 13.45
CA PHE A 140 10.95 7.66 13.63
C PHE A 140 11.63 7.36 12.29
N LEU A 141 12.94 7.62 12.26
CA LEU A 141 13.88 7.13 11.25
C LEU A 141 14.98 6.38 12.02
N GLY A 142 14.76 5.09 12.27
CA GLY A 142 15.71 4.28 13.03
C GLY A 142 17.03 4.06 12.32
N THR A 143 18.13 4.04 13.07
CA THR A 143 19.37 3.34 12.69
C THR A 143 19.27 1.83 13.00
N ILE A 144 20.26 1.06 12.52
CA ILE A 144 20.30 -0.41 12.43
C ILE A 144 19.93 -1.20 13.72
N ASN A 145 19.96 -0.61 14.93
CA ASN A 145 19.85 -1.34 16.20
C ASN A 145 18.89 -0.70 17.23
N VAL A 146 17.60 -0.56 16.92
CA VAL A 146 16.52 -0.05 17.79
C VAL A 146 16.29 1.47 17.69
N SER A 147 15.16 1.83 17.09
CA SER A 147 14.52 3.14 17.27
C SER A 147 13.48 3.03 18.37
N ALA A 148 13.65 3.77 19.46
CA ALA A 148 12.68 3.77 20.55
C ALA A 148 11.48 4.67 20.18
N VAL A 149 10.32 4.06 19.95
CA VAL A 149 9.06 4.81 19.82
C VAL A 149 8.66 5.34 21.20
N TYR A 150 8.42 6.65 21.31
CA TYR A 150 8.06 7.31 22.56
C TYR A 150 6.59 7.74 22.55
N PRO A 151 5.70 7.06 23.33
CA PRO A 151 4.28 7.42 23.39
C PRO A 151 4.04 8.90 23.71
N ARG A 152 4.86 9.50 24.59
CA ARG A 152 4.73 10.93 24.93
C ARG A 152 4.81 11.88 23.74
N GLU A 153 5.62 11.57 22.72
CA GLU A 153 5.76 12.44 21.55
C GLU A 153 4.51 12.30 20.65
N ILE A 154 3.97 11.08 20.54
CA ILE A 154 2.71 10.81 19.84
C ILE A 154 1.56 11.56 20.53
N ILE A 155 1.43 11.46 21.85
CA ILE A 155 0.36 12.13 22.60
C ILE A 155 0.51 13.64 22.55
N LYS A 156 1.73 14.18 22.70
CA LYS A 156 2.00 15.61 22.58
C LYS A 156 1.53 16.15 21.23
N GLU A 157 1.85 15.45 20.15
CA GLU A 157 1.44 15.87 18.81
C GLU A 157 -0.06 15.72 18.59
N ALA A 158 -0.66 14.63 19.10
CA ALA A 158 -2.10 14.40 19.03
C ALA A 158 -2.87 15.54 19.71
N LEU A 159 -2.44 15.96 20.90
CA LEU A 159 -3.01 17.11 21.60
C LEU A 159 -2.76 18.42 20.85
N TYR A 160 -1.56 18.63 20.31
CA TYR A 160 -1.22 19.84 19.56
C TYR A 160 -2.12 20.05 18.34
N CYS A 161 -2.44 18.98 17.60
CA CYS A 161 -3.30 19.04 16.42
C CYS A 161 -4.79 18.77 16.71
N ASN A 162 -5.18 18.62 17.98
CA ASN A 162 -6.55 18.28 18.41
C ASN A 162 -7.08 16.97 17.77
N ALA A 163 -6.22 15.96 17.69
CA ALA A 163 -6.61 14.64 17.23
C ALA A 163 -7.51 13.94 18.27
N ALA A 164 -8.60 13.34 17.79
CA ALA A 164 -9.48 12.50 18.59
C ALA A 164 -9.23 11.00 18.37
N ALA A 165 -8.46 10.66 17.33
CA ALA A 165 -8.10 9.31 16.99
C ALA A 165 -6.73 9.22 16.33
N LEU A 166 -6.11 8.04 16.41
CA LEU A 166 -4.81 7.71 15.86
C LEU A 166 -4.90 6.43 15.03
N ILE A 167 -4.17 6.38 13.92
CA ILE A 167 -3.79 5.14 13.26
C ILE A 167 -2.27 5.08 13.28
N LEU A 168 -1.73 4.01 13.87
CA LEU A 168 -0.30 3.75 13.93
C LEU A 168 0.11 2.93 12.71
N ALA A 169 1.32 3.13 12.21
CA ALA A 169 1.85 2.29 11.15
C ALA A 169 3.37 2.21 11.22
N HIS A 170 3.94 1.07 10.83
CA HIS A 170 5.37 0.99 10.53
C HIS A 170 5.67 -0.04 9.45
N ASN A 171 6.79 0.10 8.74
CA ASN A 171 7.26 -0.92 7.81
C ASN A 171 8.28 -1.87 8.45
N HIS A 172 8.28 -3.11 7.99
CA HIS A 172 9.39 -4.04 8.15
C HIS A 172 10.15 -4.16 6.83
N PRO A 173 11.41 -3.68 6.73
CA PRO A 173 12.22 -3.82 5.51
C PRO A 173 12.43 -5.28 5.08
N SER A 174 12.34 -6.23 6.01
CA SER A 174 12.34 -7.67 5.74
C SER A 174 11.17 -8.11 4.85
N GLY A 175 10.05 -7.36 4.90
CA GLY A 175 8.80 -7.66 4.22
C GLY A 175 7.85 -8.58 5.00
N ILE A 176 8.25 -9.07 6.18
CA ILE A 176 7.40 -9.90 7.05
C ILE A 176 6.45 -8.96 7.82
N THR A 177 5.14 -9.18 7.71
CA THR A 177 4.12 -8.32 8.33
C THR A 177 3.63 -8.83 9.69
N GLU A 178 4.04 -10.03 10.11
CA GLU A 178 3.67 -10.59 11.40
C GLU A 178 4.25 -9.72 12.55
N PRO A 179 3.43 -9.32 13.55
CA PRO A 179 3.88 -8.45 14.62
C PRO A 179 4.83 -9.17 15.57
N SER A 180 5.94 -8.51 15.90
CA SER A 180 6.83 -8.95 16.98
C SER A 180 6.21 -8.68 18.35
N TYR A 181 6.77 -9.31 19.39
CA TYR A 181 6.41 -8.99 20.78
C TYR A 181 6.64 -7.51 21.12
N SER A 182 7.69 -6.90 20.55
CA SER A 182 8.00 -5.49 20.73
C SER A 182 6.90 -4.60 20.13
N ASP A 183 6.36 -4.98 18.98
CA ASP A 183 5.27 -4.25 18.30
C ASP A 183 4.00 -4.27 19.14
N GLN A 184 3.65 -5.45 19.68
CA GLN A 184 2.50 -5.58 20.58
C GLN A 184 2.68 -4.73 21.85
N LEU A 185 3.86 -4.80 22.47
CA LEU A 185 4.15 -4.07 23.69
C LEU A 185 4.10 -2.54 23.49
N ILE A 186 4.67 -2.03 22.39
CA ILE A 186 4.64 -0.59 22.12
C ILE A 186 3.23 -0.12 21.76
N THR A 187 2.48 -0.92 20.98
CA THR A 187 1.07 -0.63 20.64
C THR A 187 0.26 -0.47 21.91
N LYS A 188 0.40 -1.41 22.85
CA LYS A 188 -0.32 -1.38 24.12
C LYS A 188 0.05 -0.15 24.95
N LYS A 189 1.33 0.20 25.03
CA LYS A 189 1.78 1.43 25.72
C LYS A 189 1.21 2.70 25.11
N ILE A 190 1.08 2.75 23.77
CA ILE A 190 0.50 3.90 23.08
C ILE A 190 -1.00 3.96 23.34
N GLN A 191 -1.71 2.83 23.26
CA GLN A 191 -3.14 2.75 23.61
C GLN A 191 -3.40 3.25 25.02
N ASP A 192 -2.69 2.70 26.02
CA ASP A 192 -2.91 3.06 27.43
C ASP A 192 -2.66 4.57 27.65
N ALA A 193 -1.65 5.15 27.00
CA ALA A 193 -1.36 6.57 27.09
C ALA A 193 -2.41 7.45 26.37
N ALA A 194 -2.91 6.99 25.22
CA ALA A 194 -3.92 7.69 24.44
C ALA A 194 -5.29 7.66 25.12
N GLU A 195 -5.64 6.53 25.74
CA GLU A 195 -6.90 6.33 26.47
C GLU A 195 -7.02 7.31 27.65
N LEU A 196 -5.94 7.56 28.38
CA LEU A 196 -5.92 8.55 29.47
C LEU A 196 -6.22 9.99 28.99
N MET A 197 -6.04 10.25 27.70
CA MET A 197 -6.31 11.55 27.07
C MET A 197 -7.59 11.52 26.21
N GLU A 198 -8.38 10.44 26.29
CA GLU A 198 -9.59 10.23 25.49
C GLU A 198 -9.35 10.20 23.97
N ILE A 199 -8.14 9.79 23.54
CA ILE A 199 -7.75 9.66 22.14
C ILE A 199 -7.79 8.17 21.76
N ARG A 200 -8.58 7.82 20.74
CA ARG A 200 -8.76 6.43 20.32
C ARG A 200 -7.62 5.96 19.41
N VAL A 201 -7.01 4.82 19.68
CA VAL A 201 -6.16 4.15 18.68
C VAL A 201 -7.05 3.22 17.85
N LEU A 202 -7.29 3.59 16.59
CA LEU A 202 -8.22 2.86 15.72
C LEU A 202 -7.58 1.61 15.11
N ASP A 203 -6.30 1.69 14.76
CA ASP A 203 -5.54 0.56 14.23
C ASP A 203 -4.04 0.74 14.41
N HIS A 204 -3.31 -0.36 14.27
CA HIS A 204 -1.88 -0.39 14.05
C HIS A 204 -1.57 -1.29 12.85
N LEU A 205 -0.96 -0.71 11.81
CA LEU A 205 -0.67 -1.40 10.56
C LEU A 205 0.82 -1.69 10.37
N ILE A 206 1.17 -2.95 10.12
CA ILE A 206 2.54 -3.35 9.75
C ILE A 206 2.62 -3.53 8.24
N VAL A 207 3.42 -2.69 7.59
CA VAL A 207 3.57 -2.62 6.14
C VAL A 207 4.76 -3.48 5.69
N GLY A 208 4.48 -4.49 4.88
CA GLY A 208 5.49 -5.33 4.22
C GLY A 208 5.76 -4.86 2.79
N LYS A 209 6.35 -5.74 1.98
CA LYS A 209 6.64 -5.43 0.56
C LYS A 209 5.40 -5.43 -0.32
N SER A 210 4.44 -6.31 -0.04
CA SER A 210 3.24 -6.51 -0.85
C SER A 210 1.97 -6.71 -0.03
N ASP A 211 2.08 -6.66 1.30
CA ASP A 211 0.99 -6.96 2.21
C ASP A 211 1.04 -6.02 3.42
N CYS A 212 -0.06 -5.95 4.15
CA CYS A 212 -0.22 -5.10 5.32
C CYS A 212 -1.02 -5.84 6.40
N TYR A 213 -0.43 -5.99 7.59
CA TYR A 213 -1.10 -6.59 8.74
C TYR A 213 -1.82 -5.51 9.55
N SER A 214 -3.10 -5.72 9.87
CA SER A 214 -3.89 -4.84 10.74
C SER A 214 -4.07 -5.49 12.10
N PHE A 215 -3.72 -4.79 13.18
CA PHE A 215 -3.98 -5.26 14.54
C PHE A 215 -5.49 -5.35 14.81
N ALA A 216 -6.27 -4.41 14.27
CA ALA A 216 -7.71 -4.33 14.52
C ALA A 216 -8.44 -5.55 13.91
N GLU A 217 -8.09 -5.90 12.67
CA GLU A 217 -8.66 -7.05 11.97
C GLU A 217 -8.27 -8.39 12.59
N ASN A 218 -7.15 -8.43 13.31
CA ASN A 218 -6.62 -9.62 13.96
C ASN A 218 -6.88 -9.65 15.49
N CYS A 219 -7.75 -8.78 16.00
CA CYS A 219 -8.15 -8.72 17.43
C CYS A 219 -6.98 -8.52 18.41
N LEU A 220 -6.00 -7.69 18.03
CA LEU A 220 -4.84 -7.33 18.86
C LEU A 220 -4.88 -5.89 19.40
N LEU A 221 -5.98 -5.16 19.17
CA LEU A 221 -6.25 -3.84 19.75
C LEU A 221 -7.24 -3.91 20.92
#